data_AF-A0A9E5SC62-F1
#
_entry.id   AF-A0A9E5SC62-F1
#
_cell.length_a   1.000
_cell.length_b   1.000
_cell.length_c   1.000
_cell.angle_alpha   90.00
_cell.angle_beta   90.00
_cell.angle_gamma   90.00
#
_symmetry.space_group_name_H-M   'P 1'
#
loop_
_entity.id
_entity.type
_entity.pdbx_description
1 polymer ?
#
loop_
_entity_poly.entity_id
_entity_poly.type
_entity_poly.pdbx_seq_one_letter_code
_entity_poly.pdbx_strand_id
1 'polypeptide(L)'
;MSYKDLHNLYEKAIEYDLEEIGLLTMAARKAPPPVRQALLGMIKGEAQGAEFWNTLYACTGDYSRPCHPDDRKRPPGYYPLQKSDEDEKND
;
A
#
# COMPACT_ATOMS: atom_id res chain seq x y z
N MET A 1 -17.52 -1.92 -5.16
CA MET A 1 -17.16 -1.86 -3.73
C MET A 1 -16.90 -0.41 -3.39
N SER A 2 -17.51 0.14 -2.34
CA SER A 2 -17.32 1.54 -1.95
C SER A 2 -15.93 1.73 -1.34
N TYR A 3 -15.36 2.95 -1.42
CA TYR A 3 -14.11 3.29 -0.72
C TYR A 3 -14.20 3.04 0.79
N LYS A 4 -15.38 3.24 1.38
CA LYS A 4 -15.66 2.92 2.79
C LYS A 4 -15.54 1.43 3.08
N ASP A 5 -16.01 0.58 2.17
CA ASP A 5 -15.94 -0.87 2.32
C ASP A 5 -14.49 -1.35 2.26
N LEU A 6 -13.68 -0.77 1.36
CA LEU A 6 -12.25 -1.10 1.22
C LEU A 6 -11.44 -0.68 2.45
N HIS A 7 -11.71 0.51 2.99
CA HIS A 7 -11.05 1.02 4.19
C HIS A 7 -11.32 0.14 5.42
N ASN A 8 -12.58 -0.29 5.59
CA ASN A 8 -12.96 -1.24 6.64
C ASN A 8 -12.25 -2.60 6.50
N LEU A 9 -12.02 -3.06 5.27
CA LEU A 9 -11.29 -4.31 5.04
C LEU A 9 -9.81 -4.19 5.42
N TYR A 10 -9.17 -3.05 5.15
CA TYR A 10 -7.79 -2.81 5.58
C TYR A 10 -7.67 -2.71 7.09
N GLU A 11 -8.60 -2.01 7.75
CA GLU A 11 -8.66 -1.96 9.22
C GLU A 11 -8.78 -3.37 9.82
N LYS A 12 -9.67 -4.20 9.27
CA LYS A 12 -9.83 -5.60 9.69
C LYS A 12 -8.58 -6.44 9.46
N ALA A 13 -7.88 -6.24 8.34
CA ALA A 13 -6.63 -6.96 8.07
C ALA A 13 -5.55 -6.61 9.12
N ILE A 14 -5.41 -5.32 9.45
CA ILE A 14 -4.48 -4.87 10.51
C ILE A 14 -4.85 -5.47 11.87
N GLU A 15 -6.14 -5.50 12.23
CA GLU A 15 -6.61 -6.13 13.47
C GLU A 15 -6.23 -7.61 13.55
N TYR A 16 -6.40 -8.36 12.46
CA TYR A 16 -6.04 -9.78 12.41
C TYR A 16 -4.54 -10.00 12.56
N ASP A 17 -3.70 -9.27 11.84
CA ASP A 17 -2.25 -9.40 11.95
C ASP A 17 -1.78 -9.12 13.39
N LEU A 18 -2.35 -8.11 14.06
CA LEU A 18 -2.04 -7.78 15.45
C LEU A 18 -2.48 -8.87 16.45
N GLU A 19 -3.66 -9.47 16.22
CA GLU A 19 -4.14 -10.61 17.01
C GLU A 19 -3.21 -11.82 16.84
N GLU A 20 -2.81 -12.13 15.60
CA GLU A 20 -1.89 -13.22 15.27
C GLU A 20 -0.52 -13.00 15.92
N ILE A 21 0.04 -11.80 15.87
CA ILE A 21 1.28 -11.44 16.60
C ILE A 21 1.14 -11.74 18.09
N GLY A 22 0.01 -11.36 18.70
CA GLY A 22 -0.27 -11.61 20.10
C GLY A 22 -0.28 -13.12 20.43
N LEU A 23 -1.02 -13.91 19.65
CA LEU A 23 -1.12 -15.35 19.79
C LEU A 23 0.24 -16.06 19.58
N LEU A 24 0.94 -15.71 18.51
CA LEU A 24 2.26 -16.25 18.19
C LEU A 24 3.29 -15.89 19.26
N THR A 25 3.24 -14.69 19.82
CA THR A 25 4.12 -14.27 20.92
C THR A 25 3.88 -15.11 22.18
N MET A 26 2.61 -15.36 22.53
CA MET A 26 2.26 -16.25 23.65
C MET A 26 2.76 -17.68 23.42
N ALA A 27 2.67 -18.20 22.19
CA ALA A 27 3.20 -19.51 21.83
C ALA A 27 4.73 -19.54 21.90
N ALA A 28 5.41 -18.53 21.35
CA ALA A 28 6.87 -18.45 21.29
C ALA A 28 7.51 -18.44 22.69
N ARG A 29 6.86 -17.80 23.67
CA ARG A 29 7.31 -17.79 25.07
C ARG A 29 7.36 -19.18 25.70
N LYS A 30 6.48 -20.10 25.28
CA LYS A 30 6.38 -21.46 25.83
C LYS A 30 7.14 -22.49 24.99
N ALA A 31 7.39 -22.20 23.72
CA ALA A 31 8.02 -23.13 22.80
C ALA A 31 9.52 -23.33 23.08
N PRO A 32 10.06 -24.56 22.94
CA PRO A 32 11.50 -24.79 22.92
C PRO A 32 12.11 -24.32 21.58
N PRO A 33 13.42 -24.02 21.54
CA PRO A 33 14.16 -24.00 20.27
C PRO A 33 14.09 -25.40 19.60
N PRO A 34 13.91 -25.56 18.27
CA PRO A 34 13.88 -24.54 17.20
C PRO A 34 12.48 -23.96 16.90
N VAL A 35 11.42 -24.53 17.48
CA VAL A 35 10.02 -24.09 17.23
C VAL A 35 9.84 -22.62 17.57
N ARG A 36 10.47 -22.14 18.65
CA ARG A 36 10.52 -20.71 19.00
C ARG A 36 11.07 -19.83 17.87
N GLN A 37 12.12 -20.28 17.17
CA GLN A 37 12.71 -19.50 16.08
C GLN A 37 11.78 -19.42 14.87
N ALA A 38 11.09 -20.52 14.54
CA ALA A 38 10.06 -20.52 13.51
C ALA A 38 8.92 -19.54 13.86
N LEU A 39 8.44 -19.56 15.11
CA LEU A 39 7.41 -18.64 15.59
C LEU A 39 7.86 -17.18 15.54
N LEU A 40 9.11 -16.87 15.88
CA LEU A 40 9.66 -15.52 15.72
C LEU A 40 9.70 -15.08 14.25
N GLY A 41 9.97 -15.99 13.32
CA GLY A 41 9.88 -15.74 11.89
C GLY A 41 8.46 -15.41 11.44
N MET A 42 7.45 -16.14 11.94
CA MET A 42 6.04 -15.87 11.68
C MET A 42 5.60 -14.51 12.23
N ILE A 43 5.97 -14.19 13.49
CA ILE A 43 5.69 -12.87 14.10
C ILE A 43 6.24 -11.73 13.25
N LYS A 44 7.45 -11.89 12.68
CA LYS A 44 8.01 -10.90 11.77
C LYS A 44 7.16 -10.76 10.50
N GLY A 45 6.68 -11.87 9.94
CA GLY A 45 5.79 -11.87 8.79
C GLY A 45 4.51 -11.07 9.04
N GLU A 46 3.82 -11.35 10.14
CA GLU A 46 2.58 -10.63 10.49
C GLU A 46 2.84 -9.14 10.75
N ALA A 47 3.98 -8.79 11.38
CA ALA A 47 4.34 -7.38 11.58
C ALA A 47 4.54 -6.63 10.25
N GLN A 48 5.10 -7.31 9.24
CA GLN A 48 5.25 -6.75 7.90
C GLN A 48 3.90 -6.67 7.16
N GLY A 49 3.00 -7.64 7.39
CA GLY A 49 1.61 -7.60 6.91
C GLY A 49 0.86 -6.38 7.45
N ALA A 50 0.91 -6.18 8.77
CA ALA A 50 0.24 -5.05 9.43
C ALA A 50 0.77 -3.70 8.90
N GLU A 51 2.09 -3.57 8.71
CA GLU A 51 2.72 -2.38 8.13
C GLU A 51 2.23 -2.11 6.70
N PHE A 52 2.12 -3.16 5.88
CA PHE A 52 1.63 -3.06 4.51
C PHE A 52 0.18 -2.56 4.47
N TRP A 53 -0.73 -3.16 5.25
CA TRP A 53 -2.13 -2.74 5.27
C TRP A 53 -2.30 -1.34 5.85
N ASN A 54 -1.54 -0.99 6.89
CA ASN A 54 -1.54 0.35 7.45
C ASN A 54 -1.08 1.40 6.43
N THR A 55 -0.11 1.06 5.58
CA THR A 55 0.32 1.93 4.48
C THR A 55 -0.81 2.14 3.47
N LEU A 56 -1.50 1.07 3.06
CA LEU A 56 -2.65 1.18 2.15
C LEU A 56 -3.80 1.98 2.76
N TYR A 57 -4.11 1.73 4.03
CA TYR A 57 -5.11 2.47 4.80
C TYR A 57 -4.80 3.97 4.79
N ALA A 58 -3.57 4.36 5.13
CA ALA A 58 -3.11 5.74 5.10
C ALA A 58 -3.20 6.38 3.70
N CYS A 59 -2.88 5.63 2.64
CA CYS A 59 -3.01 6.12 1.26
C CYS A 59 -4.46 6.32 0.80
N THR A 60 -5.41 5.58 1.37
CA THR A 60 -6.85 5.73 1.05
C THR A 60 -7.56 6.82 1.85
N GLY A 61 -6.94 7.31 2.93
CA GLY A 61 -7.54 8.25 3.87
C GLY A 61 -7.81 9.65 3.33
N ASP A 62 -7.16 10.08 2.23
CA ASP A 62 -7.37 11.41 1.68
C ASP A 62 -6.83 11.56 0.25
N TYR A 63 -7.25 10.68 -0.67
CA TYR A 63 -7.05 10.95 -2.10
C TYR A 63 -8.02 12.05 -2.55
N SER A 64 -7.89 13.24 -1.97
CA SER A 64 -8.30 14.46 -2.65
C SER A 64 -7.57 14.45 -3.99
N ARG A 65 -8.32 14.53 -5.11
CA ARG A 65 -7.68 14.71 -6.42
C ARG A 65 -6.64 15.80 -6.23
N PRO A 66 -5.36 15.59 -6.63
CA PRO A 66 -4.42 16.68 -6.68
C PRO A 66 -5.14 17.80 -7.41
N CYS A 67 -5.23 18.98 -6.77
CA CYS A 67 -5.87 20.15 -7.33
C CYS A 67 -5.50 20.20 -8.80
N HIS A 68 -6.47 20.18 -9.73
CA HIS A 68 -6.17 20.35 -11.14
C HIS A 68 -5.22 21.55 -11.21
N PRO A 69 -3.95 21.38 -11.62
CA PRO A 69 -3.10 22.54 -11.76
C PRO A 69 -3.83 23.40 -12.77
N ASP A 70 -4.24 24.59 -12.35
CA ASP A 70 -4.79 25.59 -13.24
C ASP A 70 -3.77 25.70 -14.38
N ASP A 71 -4.11 25.20 -15.57
CA ASP A 71 -3.19 24.99 -16.71
C ASP A 71 -2.48 26.29 -17.15
N ARG A 72 -2.85 27.40 -16.53
CA ARG A 72 -2.34 28.75 -16.68
C ARG A 72 -0.96 28.99 -16.04
N LYS A 73 -0.40 28.06 -15.26
CA LYS A 73 0.93 28.20 -14.64
C LYS A 73 1.97 27.19 -15.14
N ARG A 74 1.71 26.46 -16.23
CA ARG A 74 2.73 25.60 -16.83
C ARG A 74 3.80 26.49 -17.47
N PRO A 75 5.08 26.47 -17.02
CA PRO A 75 6.14 27.11 -17.78
C PRO A 75 6.21 26.46 -19.17
N PRO A 76 6.53 27.21 -20.25
CA PRO A 76 6.59 26.66 -21.60
C PRO A 76 7.52 25.45 -21.61
N GLY A 77 6.97 24.31 -22.03
CA GLY A 77 7.61 23.01 -21.90
C GLY A 77 8.90 22.93 -22.69
N TYR A 78 10.02 22.75 -21.98
CA TYR A 78 11.30 22.30 -22.55
C TYR A 78 11.31 20.77 -22.59
N TYR A 79 10.41 20.17 -23.36
CA TYR A 79 10.55 18.76 -23.75
C TYR A 79 10.41 18.70 -25.26
N PRO A 80 11.38 18.11 -25.98
CA PRO A 80 11.23 17.94 -27.41
C PRO A 80 10.05 16.98 -27.63
N LEU A 81 9.03 17.46 -28.33
CA LEU A 81 8.00 16.63 -28.93
C LEU A 81 8.71 15.54 -29.74
N GLN A 82 8.60 14.28 -29.30
CA GLN A 82 8.81 13.16 -30.21
C GLN A 82 7.73 13.30 -31.28
N LYS A 83 8.14 13.67 -32.50
CA LYS A 83 7.27 13.61 -33.66
C LYS A 83 6.84 12.15 -33.80
N SER A 84 5.56 11.88 -33.58
CA SER A 84 4.93 10.68 -34.12
C SER A 84 4.80 10.86 -35.63
N ASP A 85 5.36 9.93 -36.39
CA ASP A 85 5.31 9.86 -37.85
C ASP A 85 3.90 9.46 -38.34
N GLU A 86 2.86 10.15 -37.88
CA GLU A 86 1.48 9.92 -38.29
C GLU A 86 0.87 11.25 -38.76
N ASP A 87 1.38 11.82 -39.86
CA ASP A 87 0.70 12.87 -40.63
C ASP A 87 1.21 12.95 -42.09
N GLU A 88 1.59 11.81 -42.69
CA GLU A 88 1.69 11.69 -44.16
C GLU A 88 0.57 10.79 -44.69
N LYS A 89 -0.65 11.32 -44.70
CA LYS A 89 -1.63 10.99 -45.75
C LYS A 89 -2.74 12.03 -45.84
N ASN A 90 -2.97 12.47 -47.08
CA ASN A 90 -3.99 13.41 -47.60
C ASN A 90 -3.57 14.89 -47.45
N ASP A 91 -3.36 15.69 -48.49
CA ASP A 91 -3.70 15.63 -49.92
C ASP A 91 -2.58 16.32 -50.74
#